data_AF-A0A8D0TXK5-F1
#
_entry.id   AF-A0A8D0TXK5-F1
#
_cell.length_a   1.000
_cell.length_b   1.000
_cell.length_c   1.000
_cell.angle_alpha   90.00
_cell.angle_beta   90.00
_cell.angle_gamma   90.00
#
_symmetry.space_group_name_H-M   'P 1'
#
loop_
_entity.id
_entity.type
_entity.pdbx_description
1 polymer ?
#
loop_
_entity_poly.entity_id
_entity_poly.type
_entity_poly.pdbx_seq_one_letter_code
_entity_poly.pdbx_strand_id
1 'polypeptide(L)'
;MALSRVCWARAALWGSAVPPGPYVARKLQFVRSGLAWGAPRSSKLHVTPKTDVKSLISYVATKTKVIHEKYHRFLGRHFPRFYVLYTIFMKGLQMLWADAKKARRIKTNMWKHNVKFHQLSYREMEHLRQMQRGTHPSKHDILALRECFSDHPLGMNQLQALQMRALSRAMLLTPYLPSVLLRHRLKTHTTVIHQLDQALAKLGIGQLTAQEVKSACYLRGLNSTHIAEERCRTWLGEWLQISCSLKDAELSLLLHSVVLLSINYTGTGR
;
A
#
# COMPACT_ATOMS: atom_id res chain seq x y z
N MET A 1 22.79 -1.32 -32.54
CA MET A 1 21.36 -1.48 -32.20
C MET A 1 21.20 -1.02 -30.75
N ALA A 2 20.98 0.28 -30.54
CA ALA A 2 19.68 0.88 -30.19
C ALA A 2 19.29 0.62 -28.72
N LEU A 3 19.00 1.57 -27.83
CA LEU A 3 18.94 3.03 -27.85
C LEU A 3 19.12 3.51 -26.40
N SER A 4 20.05 4.46 -26.24
CA SER A 4 20.00 5.72 -25.47
C SER A 4 18.95 5.92 -24.36
N ARG A 5 19.49 6.26 -23.18
CA ARG A 5 18.94 7.16 -22.16
C ARG A 5 18.63 8.54 -22.75
N VAL A 6 17.49 9.16 -22.42
CA VAL A 6 17.32 10.63 -22.22
C VAL A 6 16.06 10.81 -21.36
N CYS A 7 16.14 11.17 -20.08
CA CYS A 7 16.31 12.52 -19.51
C CYS A 7 15.25 13.57 -19.89
N TRP A 8 14.80 14.23 -18.83
CA TRP A 8 13.84 15.31 -18.74
C TRP A 8 14.26 16.54 -19.54
N ALA A 9 13.29 17.27 -20.12
CA ALA A 9 13.39 18.73 -20.21
C ALA A 9 12.00 19.37 -20.27
N ARG A 10 11.90 20.43 -19.49
CA ARG A 10 10.74 21.27 -19.19
C ARG A 10 10.85 22.55 -20.04
N ALA A 11 9.70 23.15 -20.31
CA ALA A 11 9.44 24.37 -21.07
C ALA A 11 10.47 25.52 -20.99
N ALA A 12 10.60 26.27 -22.09
CA ALA A 12 10.72 27.73 -22.06
C ALA A 12 10.45 28.38 -23.43
N LEU A 13 9.57 29.38 -23.39
CA LEU A 13 9.61 30.67 -24.09
C LEU A 13 9.95 30.72 -25.58
N TRP A 14 8.99 31.25 -26.36
CA TRP A 14 9.24 32.40 -27.23
C TRP A 14 8.02 33.32 -27.20
N GLY A 15 8.27 34.59 -26.87
CA GLY A 15 7.38 35.69 -27.16
C GLY A 15 8.02 36.56 -28.24
N SER A 16 7.21 37.12 -29.13
CA SER A 16 7.46 38.44 -29.70
C SER A 16 6.15 39.04 -30.22
N ALA A 17 5.96 40.32 -29.91
CA ALA A 17 4.80 41.17 -30.17
C ALA A 17 4.83 41.78 -31.60
N VAL A 18 3.71 42.16 -32.22
CA VAL A 18 3.21 43.55 -32.47
C VAL A 18 2.42 43.52 -33.82
N PRO A 19 1.39 44.35 -34.17
CA PRO A 19 0.16 44.83 -33.51
C PRO A 19 -1.09 44.71 -34.49
N PRO A 20 -2.25 45.40 -34.32
CA PRO A 20 -3.57 44.92 -34.76
C PRO A 20 -4.20 45.59 -36.01
N GLY A 21 -5.18 44.91 -36.63
CA GLY A 21 -6.09 45.45 -37.67
C GLY A 21 -7.30 44.51 -37.94
N PRO A 22 -8.43 45.01 -38.48
CA PRO A 22 -9.76 44.74 -37.91
C PRO A 22 -10.62 43.65 -38.57
N TYR A 23 -11.46 43.04 -37.73
CA TYR A 23 -12.83 42.51 -37.96
C TYR A 23 -13.16 41.73 -39.24
N VAL A 24 -13.49 40.44 -39.11
CA VAL A 24 -14.84 39.92 -39.43
C VAL A 24 -15.19 38.77 -38.47
N ALA A 25 -16.24 39.00 -37.69
CA ALA A 25 -16.84 38.05 -36.76
C ALA A 25 -17.56 36.92 -37.52
N ARG A 26 -17.22 35.66 -37.23
CA ARG A 26 -18.11 34.53 -37.51
C ARG A 26 -18.60 33.96 -36.18
N LYS A 27 -19.81 34.39 -35.81
CA LYS A 27 -20.61 33.91 -34.67
C LYS A 27 -20.65 32.37 -34.67
N LEU A 28 -20.02 31.75 -33.67
CA LEU A 28 -20.49 30.47 -33.15
C LEU A 28 -21.57 30.79 -32.13
N GLN A 29 -22.83 30.69 -32.58
CA GLN A 29 -23.98 30.77 -31.70
C GLN A 29 -23.96 29.55 -30.77
N PHE A 30 -23.47 29.76 -29.55
CA PHE A 30 -23.86 28.94 -28.41
C PHE A 30 -25.35 29.22 -28.16
N VAL A 31 -26.20 28.26 -28.52
CA VAL A 31 -27.57 28.23 -28.03
C VAL A 31 -27.49 28.17 -26.50
N ARG A 32 -27.83 29.31 -25.91
CA ARG A 32 -27.92 29.55 -24.47
C ARG A 32 -29.11 28.76 -23.92
N SER A 33 -28.95 27.46 -23.69
CA SER A 33 -29.83 26.73 -22.78
C SER A 33 -29.43 27.13 -21.36
N GLY A 34 -30.05 28.19 -20.85
CA GLY A 34 -29.86 28.66 -19.48
C GLY A 34 -30.28 27.60 -18.47
N LEU A 35 -29.30 26.90 -17.90
CA LEU A 35 -29.46 26.27 -16.59
C LEU A 35 -29.16 27.35 -15.55
N ALA A 36 -30.22 28.02 -15.10
CA ALA A 36 -30.18 28.89 -13.94
C ALA A 36 -29.75 28.07 -12.71
N TRP A 37 -28.47 28.09 -12.40
CA TRP A 37 -28.00 27.75 -11.07
C TRP A 37 -28.51 28.85 -10.14
N GLY A 38 -29.70 28.65 -9.58
CA GLY A 38 -30.19 29.48 -8.49
C GLY A 38 -29.16 29.43 -7.36
N ALA A 39 -28.58 30.59 -7.03
CA ALA A 39 -27.71 30.73 -5.88
C ALA A 39 -28.43 30.24 -4.62
N PRO A 40 -27.76 29.52 -3.70
CA PRO A 40 -28.40 29.07 -2.48
C PRO A 40 -28.78 30.29 -1.64
N ARG A 41 -30.09 30.48 -1.43
CA ARG A 41 -30.66 31.50 -0.55
C ARG A 41 -30.23 31.19 0.89
N SER A 42 -29.18 31.88 1.35
CA SER A 42 -28.71 31.83 2.74
C SER A 42 -29.80 32.36 3.66
N SER A 43 -30.52 31.47 4.34
CA SER A 43 -31.41 31.82 5.43
C SER A 43 -30.62 31.68 6.72
N LYS A 44 -30.38 32.79 7.44
CA LYS A 44 -29.73 32.81 8.75
C LYS A 44 -30.52 31.93 9.72
N LEU A 45 -29.94 30.78 10.10
CA LEU A 45 -30.46 29.94 11.17
C LEU A 45 -29.83 30.40 12.49
N HIS A 46 -30.65 30.97 13.38
CA HIS A 46 -30.29 31.13 14.78
C HIS A 46 -30.15 29.74 15.41
N VAL A 47 -28.97 29.44 15.95
CA VAL A 47 -28.62 28.15 16.53
C VAL A 47 -28.85 28.20 18.03
N THR A 48 -29.79 27.40 18.54
CA THR A 48 -29.89 27.04 19.97
C THR A 48 -29.49 25.57 20.13
N PRO A 49 -28.55 25.23 21.03
CA PRO A 49 -27.95 23.89 21.05
C PRO A 49 -28.70 23.00 22.03
N LYS A 50 -29.33 21.91 21.55
CA LYS A 50 -29.35 20.57 22.21
C LYS A 50 -30.34 19.55 21.62
N THR A 51 -31.16 19.88 20.61
CA THR A 51 -32.13 18.92 20.04
C THR A 51 -32.01 18.67 18.53
N ASP A 52 -31.12 19.35 17.81
CA ASP A 52 -31.18 19.43 16.33
C ASP A 52 -30.21 18.50 15.55
N VAL A 53 -29.48 17.59 16.21
CA VAL A 53 -28.57 16.68 15.47
C VAL A 53 -29.36 15.67 14.64
N LYS A 54 -30.48 15.14 15.17
CA LYS A 54 -31.32 14.16 14.46
C LYS A 54 -32.05 14.79 13.27
N SER A 55 -32.54 16.02 13.44
CA SER A 55 -33.22 16.78 12.39
C SER A 55 -32.22 17.15 11.28
N LEU A 56 -31.02 17.59 11.62
CA LEU A 56 -29.96 17.88 10.64
C LEU A 56 -29.47 16.63 9.89
N ILE A 57 -29.34 15.48 10.57
CA ILE A 57 -29.04 14.19 9.92
C ILE A 57 -30.16 13.81 8.96
N SER A 58 -31.43 13.98 9.35
CA SER A 58 -32.58 13.67 8.49
C SER A 58 -32.66 14.59 7.27
N TYR A 59 -32.34 15.87 7.41
CA TYR A 59 -32.29 16.85 6.33
C TYR A 59 -31.15 16.55 5.35
N VAL A 60 -29.96 16.21 5.85
CA VAL A 60 -28.83 15.81 5.01
C VAL A 60 -29.12 14.48 4.31
N ALA A 61 -29.75 13.52 4.99
CA ALA A 61 -30.14 12.23 4.41
C ALA A 61 -31.19 12.37 3.30
N THR A 62 -32.17 13.26 3.47
CA THR A 62 -33.20 13.52 2.45
C THR A 62 -32.62 14.27 1.25
N LYS A 63 -31.76 15.26 1.46
CA LYS A 63 -31.07 15.98 0.38
C LYS A 63 -30.10 15.08 -0.41
N THR A 64 -29.35 14.22 0.26
CA THR A 64 -28.42 13.27 -0.41
C THR A 64 -29.15 12.23 -1.25
N LYS A 65 -30.30 11.72 -0.78
CA LYS A 65 -31.15 10.80 -1.56
C LYS A 65 -31.66 11.44 -2.87
N VAL A 66 -32.17 12.66 -2.80
CA VAL A 66 -32.69 13.39 -3.98
C VAL A 66 -31.58 13.66 -4.99
N ILE A 67 -30.38 14.00 -4.52
CA ILE A 67 -29.22 14.22 -5.37
C ILE A 67 -28.79 12.91 -6.03
N HIS A 68 -28.66 11.82 -5.26
CA HIS A 68 -28.26 10.51 -5.75
C HIS A 68 -29.21 9.97 -6.82
N GLU A 69 -30.52 10.06 -6.60
CA GLU A 69 -31.58 9.73 -7.58
C GLU A 69 -31.40 10.49 -8.92
N LYS A 70 -31.14 11.80 -8.83
CA LYS A 70 -30.94 12.65 -10.00
C LYS A 70 -29.66 12.29 -10.77
N TYR A 71 -28.60 11.90 -10.06
CA TYR A 71 -27.35 11.43 -10.68
C TYR A 71 -27.51 10.12 -11.43
N HIS A 72 -28.19 9.13 -10.84
CA HIS A 72 -28.47 7.85 -11.51
C HIS A 72 -29.32 8.05 -12.77
N ARG A 73 -30.34 8.92 -12.69
CA ARG A 73 -31.22 9.25 -13.81
C ARG A 73 -30.50 10.00 -14.93
N PHE A 74 -29.56 10.88 -14.59
CA PHE A 74 -28.74 11.62 -15.55
C PHE A 74 -27.72 10.70 -16.25
N LEU A 75 -27.00 9.87 -15.49
CA LEU A 75 -25.99 8.94 -16.03
C LEU A 75 -26.61 7.88 -16.93
N GLY A 76 -27.78 7.34 -16.56
CA GLY A 76 -28.48 6.34 -17.36
C GLY A 76 -29.01 6.87 -18.70
N ARG A 77 -29.36 8.17 -18.78
CA ARG A 77 -29.97 8.76 -19.98
C ARG A 77 -28.95 9.27 -20.99
N HIS A 78 -27.79 9.74 -20.53
CA HIS A 78 -26.75 10.31 -21.41
C HIS A 78 -25.61 9.34 -21.73
N PHE A 79 -25.33 8.33 -20.89
CA PHE A 79 -24.18 7.42 -21.08
C PHE A 79 -24.48 5.97 -20.64
N PRO A 80 -25.28 5.21 -21.40
CA PRO A 80 -25.77 3.88 -21.00
C PRO A 80 -24.65 2.86 -20.79
N ARG A 81 -23.60 2.85 -21.63
CA ARG A 81 -22.45 1.95 -21.48
C ARG A 81 -21.65 2.24 -20.20
N PHE A 82 -21.46 3.51 -19.88
CA PHE A 82 -20.76 3.93 -18.67
C PHE A 82 -21.57 3.61 -17.41
N TYR A 83 -22.90 3.72 -17.48
CA TYR A 83 -23.80 3.39 -16.37
C TYR A 83 -23.70 1.91 -15.96
N VAL A 84 -23.57 0.99 -16.91
CA VAL A 84 -23.34 -0.44 -16.63
C VAL A 84 -22.03 -0.64 -15.85
N LEU A 85 -20.94 0.01 -16.29
CA LEU A 85 -19.66 -0.07 -15.58
C LEU A 85 -19.72 0.55 -14.18
N TYR A 86 -20.35 1.72 -14.06
CA TYR A 86 -20.55 2.43 -12.80
C TYR A 86 -21.35 1.60 -11.80
N THR A 87 -22.43 0.95 -12.22
CA THR A 87 -23.25 0.11 -11.33
C THR A 87 -22.52 -1.16 -10.88
N ILE A 88 -21.73 -1.80 -11.77
CA ILE A 88 -20.86 -2.94 -11.40
C ILE A 88 -19.80 -2.50 -10.38
N PHE A 89 -19.12 -1.40 -10.65
CA PHE A 89 -18.10 -0.84 -9.76
C PHE A 89 -18.68 -0.47 -8.39
N MET A 90 -19.82 0.22 -8.36
CA MET A 90 -20.48 0.63 -7.12
C MET A 90 -21.03 -0.57 -6.33
N LYS A 91 -21.52 -1.62 -7.00
CA LYS A 91 -21.87 -2.89 -6.34
C LYS A 91 -20.66 -3.54 -5.67
N GLY A 92 -19.50 -3.57 -6.36
CA GLY A 92 -18.25 -4.05 -5.78
C GLY A 92 -17.81 -3.25 -4.54
N LEU A 93 -17.91 -1.91 -4.61
CA LEU A 93 -17.61 -1.03 -3.50
C LEU A 93 -18.57 -1.22 -2.31
N GLN A 94 -19.86 -1.48 -2.58
CA GLN A 94 -20.85 -1.79 -1.56
C GLN A 94 -20.56 -3.10 -0.83
N MET A 95 -20.16 -4.15 -1.57
CA MET A 95 -19.75 -5.43 -0.96
C MET A 95 -18.51 -5.24 -0.08
N LEU A 96 -17.49 -4.51 -0.55
CA LEU A 96 -16.32 -4.15 0.24
C LEU A 96 -16.68 -3.38 1.53
N TRP A 97 -17.65 -2.47 1.46
CA TRP A 97 -18.14 -1.75 2.62
C TRP A 97 -18.89 -2.64 3.61
N ALA A 98 -19.63 -3.64 3.14
CA ALA A 98 -20.31 -4.62 3.97
C ALA A 98 -19.29 -5.50 4.72
N ASP A 99 -18.26 -5.98 4.02
CA ASP A 99 -17.18 -6.76 4.61
C ASP A 99 -16.34 -5.93 5.59
N ALA A 100 -16.06 -4.66 5.28
CA ALA A 100 -15.40 -3.74 6.20
C ALA A 100 -16.23 -3.44 7.46
N LYS A 101 -17.56 -3.47 7.38
CA LYS A 101 -18.44 -3.38 8.55
C LYS A 101 -18.43 -4.67 9.36
N LYS A 102 -18.43 -5.85 8.72
CA LYS A 102 -18.30 -7.15 9.39
C LYS A 102 -16.96 -7.27 10.12
N ALA A 103 -15.85 -6.94 9.45
CA ALA A 103 -14.52 -6.93 10.05
C ALA A 103 -14.42 -5.96 11.24
N ARG A 104 -15.06 -4.78 11.13
CA ARG A 104 -15.16 -3.86 12.27
C ARG A 104 -15.96 -4.43 13.42
N ARG A 105 -17.10 -5.10 13.16
CA ARG A 105 -17.90 -5.78 14.19
C ARG A 105 -17.13 -6.92 14.86
N ILE A 106 -16.41 -7.74 14.09
CA ILE A 106 -15.53 -8.80 14.61
C ILE A 106 -14.46 -8.18 15.52
N LYS A 107 -13.80 -7.11 15.09
CA LYS A 107 -12.81 -6.38 15.88
C LYS A 107 -13.39 -5.77 17.17
N THR A 108 -14.61 -5.24 17.12
CA THR A 108 -15.27 -4.70 18.33
C THR A 108 -15.74 -5.81 19.27
N ASN A 109 -16.16 -6.96 18.75
CA ASN A 109 -16.51 -8.13 19.56
C ASN A 109 -15.26 -8.77 20.18
N MET A 110 -14.14 -8.86 19.46
CA MET A 110 -12.84 -9.28 20.00
C MET A 110 -12.38 -8.38 21.15
N TRP A 111 -12.61 -7.07 21.04
CA TRP A 111 -12.29 -6.11 22.09
C TRP A 111 -13.20 -6.25 23.33
N LYS A 112 -14.47 -6.62 23.13
CA LYS A 112 -15.44 -6.91 24.20
C LYS A 112 -15.19 -8.25 24.92
N HIS A 113 -14.64 -9.24 24.22
CA HIS A 113 -14.35 -10.58 24.79
C HIS A 113 -12.93 -10.74 25.35
N ASN A 114 -12.16 -9.65 25.48
CA ASN A 114 -10.86 -9.59 26.15
C ASN A 114 -9.88 -10.74 25.83
N VAL A 115 -9.67 -11.00 24.53
CA VAL A 115 -8.56 -11.88 24.11
C VAL A 115 -7.25 -11.10 24.32
N LYS A 116 -6.47 -11.54 25.30
CA LYS A 116 -5.34 -10.81 25.89
C LYS A 116 -4.12 -10.74 24.97
N PHE A 117 -3.49 -9.57 24.91
CA PHE A 117 -2.24 -9.21 24.22
C PHE A 117 -0.94 -9.86 24.79
N HIS A 118 -1.01 -11.05 25.39
CA HIS A 118 0.13 -11.71 26.05
C HIS A 118 0.43 -13.14 25.56
N GLN A 119 0.00 -13.51 24.35
CA GLN A 119 0.37 -14.79 23.73
C GLN A 119 1.55 -14.67 22.77
N LEU A 120 2.54 -13.86 23.13
CA LEU A 120 3.91 -14.11 22.72
C LEU A 120 4.59 -14.71 23.95
N SER A 121 5.23 -15.86 23.81
CA SER A 121 6.03 -16.41 24.91
C SER A 121 7.01 -15.33 25.34
N TYR A 122 7.16 -15.10 26.65
CA TYR A 122 8.09 -14.10 27.19
C TYR A 122 9.49 -14.20 26.55
N ARG A 123 9.89 -15.43 26.18
CA ARG A 123 11.12 -15.70 25.43
C ARG A 123 11.16 -15.03 24.04
N GLU A 124 10.09 -15.13 23.26
CA GLU A 124 10.02 -14.57 21.90
C GLU A 124 9.99 -13.03 21.91
N MET A 125 9.29 -12.45 22.89
CA MET A 125 9.33 -11.00 23.11
C MET A 125 10.72 -10.53 23.54
N GLU A 126 11.42 -11.30 24.36
CA GLU A 126 12.79 -10.99 24.76
C GLU A 126 13.74 -11.09 23.57
N HIS A 127 13.62 -12.08 22.68
CA HIS A 127 14.40 -12.15 21.44
C HIS A 127 14.19 -10.91 20.56
N LEU A 128 12.94 -10.50 20.32
CA LEU A 128 12.65 -9.27 19.57
C LEU A 128 13.19 -8.00 20.26
N ARG A 129 13.16 -7.95 21.60
CA ARG A 129 13.65 -6.83 22.39
C ARG A 129 15.18 -6.77 22.45
N GLN A 130 15.86 -7.91 22.49
CA GLN A 130 17.32 -8.02 22.39
C GLN A 130 17.80 -7.62 20.99
N MET A 131 17.06 -8.01 19.94
CA MET A 131 17.32 -7.55 18.56
C MET A 131 17.18 -6.03 18.41
N GLN A 132 16.24 -5.41 19.14
CA GLN A 132 16.13 -3.94 19.22
C GLN A 132 17.25 -3.28 20.03
N ARG A 133 17.92 -4.02 20.92
CA ARG A 133 19.06 -3.55 21.73
C ARG A 133 20.42 -3.65 21.03
N GLY A 134 20.44 -4.04 19.75
CA GLY A 134 21.65 -4.03 18.92
C GLY A 134 22.42 -5.35 18.92
N THR A 135 21.85 -6.43 19.45
CA THR A 135 22.41 -7.77 19.23
C THR A 135 22.02 -8.24 17.83
N HIS A 136 23.02 -8.55 17.00
CA HIS A 136 22.85 -9.09 15.66
C HIS A 136 22.22 -10.49 15.71
N PRO A 137 20.95 -10.68 15.31
CA PRO A 137 20.30 -11.98 15.40
C PRO A 137 20.98 -13.01 14.51
N SER A 138 21.22 -14.21 15.04
CA SER A 138 21.62 -15.35 14.21
C SER A 138 20.44 -15.83 13.38
N LYS A 139 20.73 -16.46 12.23
CA LYS A 139 19.72 -17.12 11.40
C LYS A 139 18.84 -18.08 12.21
N HIS A 140 19.42 -18.80 13.18
CA HIS A 140 18.69 -19.74 14.02
C HIS A 140 17.69 -19.04 14.95
N ASP A 141 18.06 -17.87 15.49
CA ASP A 141 17.18 -17.06 16.33
C ASP A 141 15.98 -16.53 15.53
N ILE A 142 16.21 -16.11 14.28
CA ILE A 142 15.13 -15.67 13.38
C ILE A 142 14.18 -16.82 13.10
N LEU A 143 14.71 -18.01 12.82
CA LEU A 143 13.90 -19.19 12.53
C LEU A 143 13.15 -19.72 13.75
N ALA A 144 13.59 -19.44 14.98
CA ALA A 144 12.86 -19.78 16.19
C ALA A 144 11.53 -19.02 16.32
N LEU A 145 11.38 -17.87 15.63
CA LEU A 145 10.19 -17.03 15.70
C LEU A 145 9.06 -17.45 14.75
N ARG A 146 9.22 -18.50 13.93
CA ARG A 146 8.26 -18.89 12.85
C ARG A 146 6.81 -18.96 13.30
N GLU A 147 6.55 -19.54 14.47
CA GLU A 147 5.19 -19.74 14.98
C GLU A 147 4.46 -18.40 15.16
N CYS A 148 5.15 -17.35 15.63
CA CYS A 148 4.61 -16.00 15.79
C CYS A 148 4.11 -15.36 14.48
N PHE A 149 4.66 -15.79 13.35
CA PHE A 149 4.42 -15.21 12.03
C PHE A 149 3.51 -16.06 11.13
N SER A 150 3.11 -17.24 11.58
CA SER A 150 2.19 -18.12 10.83
C SER A 150 0.77 -17.56 10.80
N ASP A 151 0.23 -17.17 11.97
CA ASP A 151 -1.13 -16.65 12.09
C ASP A 151 -1.22 -15.43 13.01
N HIS A 152 -1.18 -15.63 14.33
CA HIS A 152 -1.21 -14.60 15.36
C HIS A 152 0.13 -14.58 16.11
N PRO A 153 0.69 -13.42 16.49
CA PRO A 153 0.19 -12.05 16.28
C PRO A 153 0.75 -11.33 15.05
N LEU A 154 1.79 -11.86 14.41
CA LEU A 154 2.53 -11.16 13.35
C LEU A 154 2.29 -11.75 11.96
N GLY A 155 1.27 -12.60 11.79
CA GLY A 155 0.91 -13.15 10.49
C GLY A 155 0.51 -12.09 9.47
N MET A 156 0.62 -12.44 8.18
CA MET A 156 0.43 -11.52 7.06
C MET A 156 -0.92 -10.79 7.09
N ASN A 157 -1.97 -11.42 7.62
CA ASN A 157 -3.31 -10.84 7.73
C ASN A 157 -3.49 -9.89 8.92
N GLN A 158 -2.61 -10.00 9.92
CA GLN A 158 -2.69 -9.26 11.18
C GLN A 158 -1.84 -7.98 11.17
N LEU A 159 -0.96 -7.83 10.17
CA LEU A 159 -0.11 -6.64 10.03
C LEU A 159 -0.94 -5.36 9.98
N GLN A 160 -0.55 -4.40 10.83
CA GLN A 160 -1.17 -3.07 10.89
C GLN A 160 -0.74 -2.20 9.70
N ALA A 161 -1.53 -1.16 9.39
CA ALA A 161 -1.26 -0.30 8.23
C ALA A 161 0.12 0.37 8.27
N LEU A 162 0.59 0.78 9.46
CA LEU A 162 1.91 1.38 9.63
C LEU A 162 3.04 0.37 9.37
N GLN A 163 2.92 -0.84 9.91
CA GLN A 163 3.89 -1.93 9.68
C GLN A 163 3.96 -2.30 8.20
N MET A 164 2.82 -2.46 7.53
CA MET A 164 2.79 -2.76 6.09
C MET A 164 3.47 -1.66 5.27
N ARG A 165 3.28 -0.39 5.61
CA ARG A 165 3.97 0.72 4.93
C ARG A 165 5.48 0.68 5.15
N ALA A 166 5.93 0.39 6.36
CA ALA A 166 7.35 0.26 6.67
C ALA A 166 7.98 -0.92 5.92
N LEU A 167 7.36 -2.10 5.96
CA LEU A 167 7.80 -3.29 5.24
C LEU A 167 7.78 -3.08 3.73
N SER A 168 6.78 -2.36 3.20
CA SER A 168 6.74 -2.01 1.78
C SER A 168 7.93 -1.17 1.38
N ARG A 169 8.32 -0.19 2.20
CA ARG A 169 9.52 0.62 1.94
C ARG A 169 10.80 -0.21 2.00
N ALA A 170 10.90 -1.11 2.99
CA ALA A 170 12.05 -2.03 3.11
C ALA A 170 12.18 -2.96 1.89
N MET A 171 11.05 -3.44 1.35
CA MET A 171 10.98 -4.25 0.13
C MET A 171 10.97 -3.43 -1.16
N LEU A 172 11.26 -2.12 -1.11
CA LEU A 172 11.30 -1.22 -2.27
C LEU A 172 9.97 -1.16 -3.06
N LEU A 173 8.84 -1.39 -2.40
CA LEU A 173 7.49 -1.31 -2.94
C LEU A 173 6.83 0.04 -2.66
N THR A 174 5.83 0.41 -3.47
CA THR A 174 5.04 1.63 -3.29
C THR A 174 4.19 1.56 -2.01
N PRO A 175 4.44 2.40 -0.98
CA PRO A 175 3.73 2.30 0.30
C PRO A 175 2.38 3.03 0.32
N TYR A 176 2.10 3.86 -0.68
CA TYR A 176 0.93 4.75 -0.73
C TYR A 176 -0.28 4.09 -1.40
N LEU A 177 -0.67 2.92 -0.90
CA LEU A 177 -1.84 2.18 -1.36
C LEU A 177 -2.85 1.98 -0.22
N PRO A 178 -4.15 1.81 -0.53
CA PRO A 178 -5.14 1.33 0.45
C PRO A 178 -4.67 0.03 1.11
N SER A 179 -4.92 -0.14 2.41
CA SER A 179 -4.33 -1.23 3.21
C SER A 179 -4.57 -2.64 2.66
N VAL A 180 -5.74 -2.89 2.04
CA VAL A 180 -6.06 -4.20 1.45
C VAL A 180 -5.19 -4.47 0.22
N LEU A 181 -5.04 -3.48 -0.67
CA LEU A 181 -4.19 -3.61 -1.85
C LEU A 181 -2.71 -3.69 -1.47
N LEU A 182 -2.30 -2.92 -0.46
CA LEU A 182 -0.94 -2.96 0.06
C LEU A 182 -0.61 -4.36 0.62
N ARG A 183 -1.53 -4.95 1.39
CA ARG A 183 -1.39 -6.32 1.91
C ARG A 183 -1.29 -7.34 0.79
N HIS A 184 -2.19 -7.27 -0.20
CA HIS A 184 -2.15 -8.17 -1.35
C HIS A 184 -0.82 -8.04 -2.10
N ARG A 185 -0.38 -6.81 -2.39
CA ARG A 185 0.90 -6.55 -3.06
C ARG A 185 2.09 -7.10 -2.28
N LEU A 186 2.12 -6.90 -0.96
CA LEU A 186 3.15 -7.49 -0.09
C LEU A 186 3.13 -9.01 -0.19
N LYS A 187 1.96 -9.65 -0.02
CA LYS A 187 1.82 -11.11 -0.07
C LYS A 187 2.30 -11.66 -1.41
N THR A 188 1.85 -11.07 -2.52
CA THR A 188 2.26 -11.48 -3.87
C THR A 188 3.76 -11.30 -4.06
N HIS A 189 4.31 -10.13 -3.71
CA HIS A 189 5.74 -9.87 -3.83
C HIS A 189 6.58 -10.86 -3.01
N THR A 190 6.23 -11.09 -1.75
CA THR A 190 6.94 -12.05 -0.89
C THR A 190 6.86 -13.47 -1.43
N THR A 191 5.72 -13.87 -1.98
CA THR A 191 5.57 -15.20 -2.61
C THR A 191 6.49 -15.34 -3.81
N VAL A 192 6.55 -14.32 -4.68
CA VAL A 192 7.46 -14.29 -5.84
C VAL A 192 8.91 -14.37 -5.38
N ILE A 193 9.31 -13.58 -4.37
CA ILE A 193 10.67 -13.64 -3.81
C ILE A 193 10.98 -15.04 -3.26
N HIS A 194 10.06 -15.64 -2.51
CA HIS A 194 10.25 -16.99 -1.95
C HIS A 194 10.41 -18.06 -3.06
N GLN A 195 9.61 -17.99 -4.13
CA GLN A 195 9.75 -18.89 -5.27
C GLN A 195 11.09 -18.68 -6.00
N LEU A 196 11.50 -17.41 -6.18
CA LEU A 196 12.81 -17.08 -6.74
C LEU A 196 13.95 -17.60 -5.85
N ASP A 197 13.79 -17.54 -4.53
CA ASP A 197 14.76 -18.07 -3.56
C ASP A 197 14.89 -19.59 -3.69
N GLN A 198 13.79 -20.32 -3.82
CA GLN A 198 13.81 -21.77 -4.04
C GLN A 198 14.52 -22.14 -5.35
N ALA A 199 14.31 -21.37 -6.42
CA ALA A 199 15.00 -21.57 -7.69
C ALA A 199 16.50 -21.24 -7.56
N LEU A 200 16.84 -20.15 -6.88
CA LEU A 200 18.21 -19.71 -6.66
C LEU A 200 19.00 -20.69 -5.79
N ALA A 201 18.35 -21.29 -4.78
CA ALA A 201 18.94 -22.32 -3.94
C ALA A 201 19.30 -23.59 -4.73
N LYS A 202 18.51 -23.94 -5.76
CA LYS A 202 18.81 -25.06 -6.67
C LYS A 202 19.98 -24.76 -7.60
N LEU A 203 20.09 -23.51 -8.09
CA LEU A 203 21.21 -23.07 -8.94
C LEU A 203 22.52 -22.99 -8.15
N GLY A 204 22.46 -22.51 -6.91
CA GLY A 204 23.62 -22.29 -6.04
C GLY A 204 24.25 -20.91 -6.23
N ILE A 205 24.65 -20.28 -5.11
CA ILE A 205 25.23 -18.93 -5.10
C ILE A 205 26.59 -18.87 -5.82
N GLY A 206 27.34 -19.98 -5.82
CA GLY A 206 28.66 -20.06 -6.47
C GLY A 206 28.61 -19.88 -7.99
N GLN A 207 27.46 -20.09 -8.62
CA GLN A 207 27.26 -19.90 -10.06
C GLN A 207 26.96 -18.44 -10.44
N LEU A 208 26.74 -17.56 -9.46
CA LEU A 208 26.37 -16.17 -9.69
C LEU A 208 27.60 -15.27 -9.81
N THR A 209 27.58 -14.42 -10.82
CA THR A 209 28.55 -13.34 -10.97
C THR A 209 28.42 -12.31 -9.84
N ALA A 210 29.48 -11.52 -9.61
CA ALA A 210 29.49 -10.44 -8.63
C ALA A 210 28.28 -9.48 -8.76
N GLN A 211 27.93 -9.14 -10.00
CA GLN A 211 26.83 -8.24 -10.30
C GLN A 211 25.48 -8.88 -9.98
N GLU A 212 25.28 -10.15 -10.36
CA GLU A 212 24.04 -10.89 -10.07
C GLU A 212 23.83 -11.06 -8.57
N VAL A 213 24.90 -11.32 -7.80
CA VAL A 213 24.83 -11.37 -6.34
C VAL A 213 24.35 -10.02 -5.79
N LYS A 214 24.94 -8.90 -6.24
CA LYS A 214 24.53 -7.56 -5.79
C LYS A 214 23.08 -7.24 -6.16
N SER A 215 22.64 -7.59 -7.36
CA SER A 215 21.26 -7.43 -7.82
C SER A 215 20.28 -8.32 -7.04
N ALA A 216 20.66 -9.56 -6.74
CA ALA A 216 19.87 -10.48 -5.93
C ALA A 216 19.68 -9.94 -4.52
N CYS A 217 20.73 -9.42 -3.88
CA CYS A 217 20.64 -8.77 -2.58
C CYS A 217 19.73 -7.52 -2.62
N TYR A 218 19.87 -6.69 -3.66
CA TYR A 218 19.06 -5.48 -3.82
C TYR A 218 17.57 -5.77 -4.00
N LEU A 219 17.23 -6.78 -4.79
CA LEU A 219 15.84 -7.21 -5.01
C LEU A 219 15.14 -7.61 -3.70
N ARG A 220 15.91 -8.09 -2.71
CA ARG A 220 15.43 -8.50 -1.39
C ARG A 220 15.50 -7.38 -0.34
N GLY A 221 15.86 -6.16 -0.75
CA GLY A 221 15.86 -4.96 0.10
C GLY A 221 17.20 -4.62 0.75
N LEU A 222 18.28 -5.36 0.47
CA LEU A 222 19.63 -5.01 0.96
C LEU A 222 20.29 -3.97 0.03
N ASN A 223 20.76 -2.86 0.59
CA ASN A 223 21.56 -1.92 -0.18
C ASN A 223 23.00 -2.45 -0.39
N SER A 224 23.22 -3.11 -1.54
CA SER A 224 24.48 -3.79 -1.89
C SER A 224 25.55 -2.88 -2.52
N THR A 225 25.31 -1.56 -2.62
CA THR A 225 26.25 -0.63 -3.28
C THR A 225 27.58 -0.53 -2.52
N HIS A 226 27.55 -0.50 -1.20
CA HIS A 226 28.73 -0.29 -0.34
C HIS A 226 29.22 -1.58 0.35
N ILE A 227 28.56 -2.71 0.10
CA ILE A 227 28.91 -3.99 0.73
C ILE A 227 29.86 -4.75 -0.20
N ALA A 228 30.92 -5.31 0.38
CA ALA A 228 31.85 -6.18 -0.33
C ALA A 228 31.11 -7.41 -0.91
N GLU A 229 31.55 -7.89 -2.08
CA GLU A 229 30.91 -9.00 -2.78
C GLU A 229 30.83 -10.27 -1.92
N GLU A 230 31.91 -10.61 -1.21
CA GLU A 230 31.96 -11.75 -0.30
C GLU A 230 30.89 -11.65 0.80
N ARG A 231 30.77 -10.47 1.44
CA ARG A 231 29.72 -10.24 2.44
C ARG A 231 28.32 -10.31 1.83
N CYS A 232 28.14 -9.88 0.59
CA CYS A 232 26.86 -10.04 -0.12
C CYS A 232 26.53 -11.53 -0.36
N ARG A 233 27.52 -12.36 -0.72
CA ARG A 233 27.33 -13.80 -0.87
C ARG A 233 26.96 -14.47 0.45
N THR A 234 27.64 -14.11 1.55
CA THR A 234 27.30 -14.63 2.88
C THR A 234 25.88 -14.24 3.29
N TRP A 235 25.52 -12.96 3.12
CA TRP A 235 24.17 -12.49 3.39
C TRP A 235 23.12 -13.23 2.56
N LEU A 236 23.37 -13.41 1.25
CA LEU A 236 22.46 -14.12 0.36
C LEU A 236 22.33 -15.59 0.75
N GLY A 237 23.42 -16.22 1.22
CA GLY A 237 23.42 -17.57 1.77
C GLY A 237 22.53 -17.70 3.00
N GLU A 238 22.69 -16.80 3.96
CA GLU A 238 21.85 -16.76 5.17
C GLU A 238 20.39 -16.49 4.84
N TRP A 239 20.13 -15.54 3.92
CA TRP A 239 18.80 -15.23 3.42
C TRP A 239 18.13 -16.47 2.80
N LEU A 240 18.82 -17.17 1.90
CA LEU A 240 18.26 -18.36 1.24
C LEU A 240 17.99 -19.49 2.23
N GLN A 241 18.86 -19.69 3.22
CA GLN A 241 18.62 -20.67 4.29
C GLN A 241 17.36 -20.33 5.08
N ILE A 242 17.14 -19.05 5.39
CA ILE A 242 15.91 -18.60 6.05
C ILE A 242 14.72 -18.82 5.12
N SER A 243 14.72 -18.19 3.95
CA SER A 243 13.60 -18.19 3.01
C SER A 243 13.16 -19.59 2.62
N CYS A 244 14.09 -20.47 2.23
CA CYS A 244 13.76 -21.83 1.79
C CYS A 244 13.26 -22.73 2.93
N SER A 245 13.50 -22.35 4.18
CA SER A 245 13.01 -23.11 5.33
C SER A 245 11.60 -22.69 5.78
N LEU A 246 11.07 -21.57 5.27
CA LEU A 246 9.76 -21.04 5.66
C LEU A 246 8.64 -21.63 4.79
N LYS A 247 7.46 -21.78 5.39
CA LYS A 247 6.22 -22.16 4.69
C LYS A 247 5.45 -20.92 4.21
N ASP A 248 4.48 -21.11 3.31
CA ASP A 248 3.62 -20.03 2.81
C ASP A 248 2.88 -19.24 3.92
N ALA A 249 2.49 -19.92 5.00
CA ALA A 249 1.87 -19.29 6.16
C ALA A 249 2.84 -18.35 6.91
N GLU A 250 4.13 -18.69 6.90
CA GLU A 250 5.20 -18.02 7.65
C GLU A 250 5.86 -16.88 6.86
N LEU A 251 5.41 -16.60 5.63
CA LEU A 251 6.02 -15.58 4.76
C LEU A 251 6.00 -14.15 5.33
N SER A 252 5.18 -13.90 6.36
CA SER A 252 5.31 -12.67 7.13
C SER A 252 6.69 -12.53 7.77
N LEU A 253 7.28 -13.61 8.28
CA LEU A 253 8.65 -13.62 8.82
C LEU A 253 9.68 -13.24 7.76
N LEU A 254 9.51 -13.71 6.51
CA LEU A 254 10.40 -13.37 5.40
C LEU A 254 10.41 -11.86 5.09
N LEU A 255 9.27 -11.17 5.26
CA LEU A 255 9.24 -9.71 5.14
C LEU A 255 10.04 -9.03 6.25
N HIS A 256 9.95 -9.54 7.47
CA HIS A 256 10.63 -8.96 8.62
C HIS A 256 12.12 -9.29 8.59
N SER A 257 12.51 -10.47 8.09
CA SER A 257 13.91 -10.90 8.00
C SER A 257 14.76 -9.96 7.15
N VAL A 258 14.19 -9.21 6.20
CA VAL A 258 14.92 -8.15 5.46
C VAL A 258 15.50 -7.16 6.46
N VAL A 259 14.67 -6.64 7.35
CA VAL A 259 15.09 -5.66 8.35
C VAL A 259 16.03 -6.34 9.35
N LEU A 260 15.65 -7.51 9.88
CA LEU A 260 16.41 -8.19 10.93
C LEU A 260 17.81 -8.63 10.48
N LEU A 261 17.92 -9.20 9.28
CA LEU A 261 19.19 -9.65 8.73
C LEU A 261 20.02 -8.48 8.21
N SER A 262 19.39 -7.44 7.65
CA SER A 262 20.14 -6.27 7.15
C SER A 262 20.93 -5.56 8.24
N ILE A 263 20.45 -5.52 9.48
CA ILE A 263 21.16 -4.90 10.63
C ILE A 263 22.60 -5.44 10.77
N ASN A 264 22.83 -6.73 10.47
CA ASN A 264 24.14 -7.37 10.58
C ASN A 264 25.14 -6.92 9.50
N TYR A 265 24.65 -6.27 8.44
CA TYR A 265 25.41 -5.91 7.25
C TYR A 265 25.34 -4.41 6.94
N THR A 266 24.35 -3.70 7.48
CA THR A 266 24.21 -2.24 7.43
C THR A 266 24.85 -1.63 8.68
N GLY A 267 26.19 -1.70 8.80
CA GLY A 267 26.87 -1.15 9.97
C GLY A 267 28.35 -1.50 10.11
N THR A 268 29.20 -0.88 9.30
CA THR A 268 30.59 -0.52 9.67
C THR A 268 30.87 0.85 9.06
N GLY A 269 30.32 1.87 9.72
CA GLY A 269 30.51 3.28 9.41
C GLY A 269 30.58 4.07 10.71
N ARG A 270 31.51 3.65 11.58
CA ARG A 270 32.22 4.48 12.54
C ARG A 270 33.63 3.95 12.64
#